data_AF-A0A7V0QDU8-F1
#
_entry.id   AF-A0A7V0QDU8-F1
#
_cell.length_a   1.000
_cell.length_b   1.000
_cell.length_c   1.000
_cell.angle_alpha   90.00
_cell.angle_beta   90.00
_cell.angle_gamma   90.00
#
_symmetry.space_group_name_H-M   'P 1'
#
loop_
_entity.id
_entity.type
_entity.pdbx_description
1 polymer ?
#
loop_
_entity_poly.entity_id
_entity_poly.type
_entity_poly.pdbx_seq_one_letter_code
_entity_poly.pdbx_strand_id
1 'polypeptide(L)'
;MTRKRKKDIQSEQELLEIQKESEAQGLPKQEAVFSVSSKIRKRVRNLPDPTRPPLGYDEHKAFDRVFPYIRLPRFHPPGNEDTVIFNALELSPNQLILGDNLEVLRTLPSNSIDLIYIDPPFFSGRQYNVIWG
;
A
#
# COMPACT_ATOMS: atom_id res chain seq x y z
N MET A 1 18.35 -27.27 31.75
CA MET A 1 17.06 -27.67 31.15
C MET A 1 16.78 -26.79 29.94
N THR A 2 17.01 -27.31 28.74
CA THR A 2 16.91 -26.54 27.49
C THR A 2 15.50 -26.70 26.93
N ARG A 3 14.67 -25.64 26.94
CA ARG A 3 13.36 -25.61 26.29
C ARG A 3 13.57 -25.70 24.77
N LYS A 4 13.48 -26.89 24.18
CA LYS A 4 13.32 -27.05 22.73
C LYS A 4 11.99 -26.40 22.34
N ARG A 5 12.01 -25.28 21.64
CA ARG A 5 10.82 -24.77 20.94
C ARG A 5 10.44 -25.82 19.90
N LYS A 6 9.27 -26.46 20.05
CA LYS A 6 8.66 -27.22 18.96
C LYS A 6 8.43 -26.24 17.81
N LYS A 7 8.91 -26.57 16.61
CA LYS A 7 8.41 -25.93 15.39
C LYS A 7 7.01 -26.48 15.21
N ASP A 8 5.98 -25.67 15.42
CA ASP A 8 4.65 -25.99 14.93
C ASP A 8 4.74 -25.96 13.41
N ILE A 9 4.81 -27.15 12.81
CA ILE A 9 4.71 -27.33 11.38
C ILE A 9 3.21 -27.48 11.14
N GLN A 10 2.63 -26.53 10.41
CA GLN A 10 1.21 -26.57 10.08
C GLN A 10 0.91 -27.84 9.30
N SER A 11 -0.19 -28.50 9.66
CA SER A 11 -0.61 -29.71 8.96
C SER A 11 -1.22 -29.36 7.60
N GLU A 12 -1.22 -30.30 6.65
CA GLU A 12 -1.86 -30.09 5.34
C GLU A 12 -3.35 -29.73 5.48
N GLN A 13 -4.04 -30.31 6.47
CA GLN A 13 -5.44 -29.99 6.78
C GLN A 13 -5.61 -28.55 7.26
N GLU A 14 -4.70 -28.08 8.12
CA GLU A 14 -4.69 -26.71 8.62
C GLU A 14 -4.43 -25.70 7.48
N LEU A 15 -3.53 -26.02 6.56
CA LEU A 15 -3.27 -25.19 5.37
C LEU A 15 -4.49 -25.10 4.45
N LEU A 16 -5.19 -26.22 4.23
CA LEU A 16 -6.43 -26.25 3.44
C LEU A 16 -7.55 -25.44 4.11
N GLU A 17 -7.63 -25.48 5.44
CA GLU A 17 -8.60 -24.71 6.21
C GLU A 17 -8.30 -23.20 6.12
N ILE A 18 -7.04 -22.79 6.28
CA ILE A 18 -6.59 -21.40 6.09
C ILE A 18 -6.88 -20.91 4.67
N GLN A 19 -6.62 -21.73 3.65
CA GLN A 19 -6.91 -21.38 2.26
C GLN A 19 -8.41 -21.14 2.06
N LYS A 20 -9.25 -22.04 2.57
CA LYS A 20 -10.71 -21.94 2.48
C LYS A 20 -11.24 -20.71 3.23
N GLU A 21 -10.70 -20.41 4.40
CA GLU A 21 -11.03 -19.19 5.14
C GLU A 21 -10.62 -17.94 4.36
N SER A 22 -9.41 -17.92 3.79
CA SER A 22 -8.91 -16.80 3.00
C SER A 22 -9.73 -16.54 1.74
N GLU A 23 -10.19 -17.60 1.06
CA GLU A 23 -11.07 -17.48 -0.12
C GLU A 23 -12.48 -17.02 0.24
N ALA A 24 -12.96 -17.33 1.45
CA ALA A 24 -14.26 -16.89 1.94
C ALA A 24 -14.26 -15.45 2.47
N GLN A 25 -13.09 -14.86 2.72
CA GLN A 25 -12.97 -13.47 3.19
C GLN A 25 -13.34 -12.49 2.07
N GLY A 26 -14.37 -11.69 2.30
CA GLY A 26 -14.68 -10.54 1.45
C GLY A 26 -13.67 -9.41 1.64
N LEU A 27 -13.53 -8.55 0.62
CA LEU A 27 -12.73 -7.33 0.75
C LEU A 27 -13.25 -6.50 1.94
N PRO A 28 -12.36 -6.00 2.81
CA PRO A 28 -12.76 -5.11 3.89
C PRO A 28 -13.43 -3.88 3.30
N LYS A 29 -14.49 -3.38 3.93
CA LYS A 29 -15.07 -2.10 3.54
C LYS A 29 -14.01 -1.01 3.70
N GLN A 30 -13.77 -0.24 2.65
CA GLN A 30 -12.89 0.92 2.69
C GLN A 30 -13.58 2.05 3.49
N GLU A 31 -13.66 1.88 4.81
CA GLU A 31 -14.04 2.96 5.70
C GLU A 31 -12.96 4.02 5.64
N ALA A 32 -13.33 5.31 5.65
CA ALA A 32 -12.35 6.37 5.79
C ALA A 32 -11.56 6.08 7.07
N VAL A 33 -10.24 5.87 6.93
CA VAL A 33 -9.26 5.56 8.01
C VAL A 33 -9.32 6.57 9.18
N PHE A 34 -10.09 7.64 9.01
CA PHE A 34 -10.37 8.70 9.96
C PHE A 34 -11.58 8.46 10.89
N SER A 35 -12.30 7.34 10.79
CA SER A 35 -13.47 6.99 11.63
C SER A 35 -13.15 6.66 13.10
N VAL A 36 -11.91 6.91 13.52
CA VAL A 36 -11.44 6.68 14.89
C VAL A 36 -12.19 7.57 15.88
N SER A 37 -12.70 6.97 16.97
CA SER A 37 -13.41 7.73 18.03
C SER A 37 -12.57 8.89 18.56
N SER A 38 -13.23 9.99 18.93
CA SER A 38 -12.58 11.19 19.49
C SER A 38 -11.71 10.88 20.72
N LYS A 39 -12.08 9.86 21.51
CA LYS A 39 -11.30 9.36 22.66
C LYS A 39 -9.96 8.75 22.23
N ILE A 40 -9.94 7.92 21.19
CA ILE A 40 -8.71 7.29 20.68
C ILE A 40 -7.86 8.34 19.96
N ARG A 41 -8.48 9.22 19.18
CA ARG A 41 -7.79 10.30 18.45
C ARG A 41 -7.03 11.26 19.38
N LYS A 42 -7.55 11.54 20.59
CA LYS A 42 -6.82 12.33 21.61
C LYS A 42 -5.55 11.63 22.14
N ARG A 43 -5.45 10.31 22.02
CA ARG A 43 -4.31 9.51 22.51
C ARG A 43 -3.26 9.25 21.43
N VAL A 44 -3.62 9.35 20.16
CA VAL A 44 -2.73 9.09 19.02
C VAL A 44 -2.28 10.41 18.41
N ARG A 45 -0.96 10.61 18.27
CA ARG A 45 -0.39 11.85 17.71
C ARG A 45 -0.20 11.83 16.19
N ASN A 46 -0.32 10.67 15.56
CA ASN A 46 0.05 10.46 14.16
C ASN A 46 -1.16 10.42 13.22
N LEU A 47 -2.37 10.75 13.71
CA LEU A 47 -3.57 10.78 12.86
C LEU A 47 -3.70 12.14 12.18
N PRO A 48 -3.99 12.20 10.86
CA PRO A 48 -4.19 13.45 10.13
C PRO A 48 -5.30 14.31 10.74
N ASP A 49 -5.13 15.64 10.75
CA ASP A 49 -6.16 16.58 11.21
C ASP A 49 -7.40 16.48 10.32
N PRO A 50 -8.61 16.20 10.87
CA PRO A 50 -9.82 16.08 10.05
C PRO A 50 -10.42 17.44 9.68
N THR A 51 -9.98 18.52 10.33
CA THR A 51 -10.54 19.87 10.18
C THR A 51 -9.70 20.74 9.26
N ARG A 52 -8.42 20.42 9.09
CA ARG A 52 -7.48 21.19 8.29
C ARG A 52 -6.91 20.32 7.18
N PRO A 53 -6.99 20.78 5.92
CA PRO A 53 -6.34 20.07 4.84
C PRO A 53 -4.81 20.10 5.03
N PRO A 54 -4.10 19.12 4.45
CA PRO A 54 -2.64 19.09 4.46
C PRO A 54 -2.05 20.34 3.80
N LEU A 55 -0.82 20.68 4.20
CA LEU A 55 -0.12 21.85 3.65
C LEU A 55 -0.01 21.76 2.12
N GLY A 56 -0.42 22.81 1.42
CA GLY A 56 -0.37 22.88 -0.04
C GLY A 56 -1.57 22.28 -0.76
N TYR A 57 -2.55 21.75 -0.04
CA TYR A 57 -3.83 21.32 -0.61
C TYR A 57 -4.80 22.50 -0.77
N ASP A 58 -5.35 22.63 -1.96
CA ASP A 58 -6.38 23.59 -2.36
C ASP A 58 -7.70 22.85 -2.61
N GLU A 59 -8.83 23.39 -2.17
CA GLU A 59 -10.12 22.70 -2.30
C GLU A 59 -10.56 22.53 -3.77
N HIS A 60 -10.19 23.47 -4.64
CA HIS A 60 -10.59 23.46 -6.05
C HIS A 60 -9.51 22.86 -6.96
N LYS A 61 -8.25 22.94 -6.55
CA LYS A 61 -7.09 22.51 -7.35
C LYS A 61 -6.30 21.36 -6.73
N ALA A 62 -6.75 20.80 -5.61
CA ALA A 62 -6.02 19.80 -4.85
C ALA A 62 -4.55 20.20 -4.66
N PHE A 63 -3.60 19.36 -5.08
CA PHE A 63 -2.17 19.65 -5.03
C PHE A 63 -1.61 20.27 -6.32
N ASP A 64 -2.43 20.46 -7.36
CA ASP A 64 -1.98 20.89 -8.69
C ASP A 64 -1.31 22.28 -8.68
N ARG A 65 -1.66 23.11 -7.68
CA ARG A 65 -1.05 24.42 -7.48
C ARG A 65 0.41 24.34 -7.04
N VAL A 66 0.75 23.34 -6.22
CA VAL A 66 2.09 23.17 -5.65
C VAL A 66 2.93 22.21 -6.48
N PHE A 67 2.28 21.27 -7.17
CA PHE A 67 2.93 20.23 -7.94
C PHE A 67 2.27 20.13 -9.33
N PRO A 68 2.97 20.53 -10.41
CA PRO A 68 2.41 20.46 -11.75
C PRO A 68 2.19 19.01 -12.18
N TYR A 69 1.20 18.79 -13.05
CA TYR A 69 0.97 17.47 -13.64
C TYR A 69 2.17 17.06 -14.51
N ILE A 70 2.69 15.87 -14.27
CA ILE A 70 3.78 15.27 -15.04
C ILE A 70 3.27 13.97 -15.68
N ARG A 71 3.53 13.82 -16.98
CA ARG A 71 3.22 12.58 -17.69
C ARG A 71 4.28 11.54 -17.36
N LEU A 72 3.97 10.63 -16.44
CA LEU A 72 4.90 9.59 -16.00
C LEU A 72 4.99 8.45 -17.04
N PRO A 73 6.20 7.95 -17.35
CA PRO A 73 6.36 6.75 -18.17
C PRO A 73 5.85 5.53 -17.41
N ARG A 74 4.86 4.84 -17.98
CA ARG A 74 4.37 3.55 -17.46
C ARG A 74 5.09 2.44 -18.21
N PHE A 75 5.86 1.64 -17.49
CA PHE A 75 6.49 0.47 -18.06
C PHE A 75 5.55 -0.71 -17.89
N HIS A 76 5.01 -1.19 -19.00
CA HIS A 76 4.37 -2.48 -19.06
C HIS A 76 5.40 -3.48 -19.57
N PRO A 77 5.41 -4.72 -19.05
CA PRO A 77 6.23 -5.75 -19.64
C PRO A 77 5.90 -5.88 -21.13
N PRO A 78 6.90 -6.06 -22.01
CA PRO A 78 6.66 -6.12 -23.45
C PRO A 78 5.91 -7.39 -23.88
N GLY A 79 5.83 -8.42 -23.03
CA GLY A 79 5.13 -9.68 -23.28
C GLY A 79 4.12 -10.04 -22.18
N ASN A 80 3.13 -10.86 -22.54
CA ASN A 80 2.13 -11.39 -21.60
C ASN A 80 2.74 -12.33 -20.54
N GLU A 81 3.93 -12.86 -20.81
CA GLU A 81 4.65 -13.81 -19.95
C GLU A 81 5.15 -13.22 -18.63
N ASP A 82 5.38 -11.90 -18.59
CA ASP A 82 5.79 -11.17 -17.39
C ASP A 82 4.60 -10.55 -16.64
N THR A 83 3.37 -10.73 -17.15
CA THR A 83 2.16 -10.18 -16.56
C THR A 83 1.57 -11.19 -15.57
N VAL A 84 1.77 -10.94 -14.28
CA VAL A 84 1.10 -11.72 -13.22
C VAL A 84 -0.24 -11.04 -12.90
N ILE A 85 -1.35 -11.78 -12.91
CA ILE A 85 -2.66 -11.27 -12.49
C ILE A 85 -3.11 -12.07 -11.28
N PHE A 86 -3.35 -11.40 -10.15
CA PHE A 86 -3.83 -12.05 -8.93
C PHE A 86 -5.35 -11.97 -8.86
N ASN A 87 -6.01 -13.10 -9.08
CA ASN A 87 -7.44 -13.33 -8.79
C ASN A 87 -8.43 -12.29 -9.36
N ALA A 88 -8.04 -11.56 -10.42
CA ALA A 88 -8.86 -10.49 -11.00
C ALA A 88 -8.55 -10.32 -12.51
N LEU A 89 -8.90 -11.33 -13.31
CA LEU A 89 -8.66 -11.35 -14.77
C LEU A 89 -9.32 -10.19 -15.53
N GLU A 90 -10.36 -9.58 -14.94
CA GLU A 90 -11.08 -8.44 -15.50
C GLU A 90 -10.41 -7.08 -15.20
N LEU A 91 -9.39 -7.05 -14.34
CA LEU A 91 -8.66 -5.83 -14.00
C LEU A 91 -7.46 -5.61 -14.91
N SER A 92 -7.00 -4.35 -14.96
CA SER A 92 -5.77 -4.01 -15.66
C SER A 92 -4.59 -4.80 -15.12
N PRO A 93 -3.65 -5.23 -16.00
CA PRO A 93 -2.46 -5.96 -15.59
C PRO A 93 -1.57 -5.18 -14.61
N ASN A 94 -0.71 -5.89 -13.90
CA ASN A 94 0.26 -5.27 -12.99
C ASN A 94 1.10 -4.20 -13.70
N GLN A 95 1.33 -3.08 -13.02
CA GLN A 95 2.07 -1.94 -13.57
C GLN A 95 3.37 -1.72 -12.80
N LEU A 96 4.47 -1.51 -13.53
CA LEU A 96 5.71 -0.96 -12.98
C LEU A 96 5.82 0.50 -13.42
N ILE A 97 5.89 1.41 -12.45
CA ILE A 97 5.93 2.84 -12.71
C ILE A 97 7.27 3.38 -12.22
N LEU A 98 8.06 3.97 -13.12
CA LEU A 98 9.30 4.65 -12.77
C LEU A 98 9.00 6.13 -12.54
N GLY A 99 9.29 6.64 -11.35
CA GLY A 99 9.13 8.04 -11.02
C GLY A 99 9.21 8.29 -9.52
N ASP A 100 9.05 9.56 -9.13
CA ASP A 100 8.85 9.93 -7.73
C ASP A 100 7.50 9.41 -7.25
N ASN A 101 7.48 8.77 -6.08
CA ASN A 101 6.26 8.12 -5.58
C ASN A 101 5.11 9.12 -5.32
N LEU A 102 5.42 10.35 -4.94
CA LEU A 102 4.43 11.37 -4.65
C LEU A 102 3.74 11.86 -5.92
N GLU A 103 4.48 11.93 -7.03
CA GLU A 103 3.92 12.24 -8.35
C GLU A 103 3.02 11.10 -8.84
N VAL A 104 3.47 9.85 -8.73
CA VAL A 104 2.70 8.66 -9.14
C VAL A 104 1.37 8.59 -8.39
N LEU A 105 1.42 8.66 -7.05
CA LEU A 105 0.26 8.52 -6.18
C LEU A 105 -0.83 9.56 -6.45
N ARG A 106 -0.46 10.76 -6.91
CA ARG A 106 -1.44 11.81 -7.28
C ARG A 106 -2.23 11.51 -8.55
N THR A 107 -1.69 10.68 -9.43
CA THR A 107 -2.40 10.28 -10.66
C THR A 107 -3.39 9.14 -10.43
N LEU A 108 -3.34 8.49 -9.27
CA LEU A 108 -4.22 7.37 -8.95
C LEU A 108 -5.59 7.87 -8.49
N PRO A 109 -6.70 7.23 -8.90
CA PRO A 109 -8.01 7.57 -8.37
C PRO A 109 -8.08 7.36 -6.85
N SER A 110 -8.88 8.18 -6.16
CA SER A 110 -9.15 7.94 -4.74
C SER A 110 -9.86 6.61 -4.50
N ASN A 111 -9.58 5.95 -3.37
CA ASN A 111 -10.17 4.66 -2.99
C ASN A 111 -10.04 3.57 -4.07
N SER A 112 -8.90 3.54 -4.78
CA SER A 112 -8.62 2.56 -5.85
C SER A 112 -7.64 1.46 -5.44
N ILE A 113 -7.09 1.53 -4.22
CA ILE A 113 -6.08 0.59 -3.72
C ILE A 113 -6.57 -0.02 -2.40
N ASP A 114 -6.60 -1.35 -2.35
CA ASP A 114 -7.06 -2.12 -1.18
C ASP A 114 -5.95 -2.35 -0.14
N LEU A 115 -4.71 -2.56 -0.60
CA LEU A 115 -3.57 -2.86 0.25
C LEU A 115 -2.33 -2.08 -0.21
N ILE A 116 -1.66 -1.46 0.75
CA ILE A 116 -0.40 -0.75 0.53
C ILE A 116 0.67 -1.39 1.43
N TYR A 117 1.73 -1.88 0.81
CA TYR A 117 2.97 -2.25 1.49
C TYR A 117 4.07 -1.26 1.09
N ILE A 118 4.78 -0.71 2.08
CA ILE A 118 5.90 0.21 1.85
C ILE A 118 7.05 -0.11 2.79
N ASP A 119 8.27 -0.01 2.26
CA ASP A 119 9.53 -0.12 3.01
C ASP A 119 10.35 1.18 2.83
N PRO A 120 9.93 2.29 3.47
CA PRO A 120 10.58 3.59 3.27
C PRO A 120 11.98 3.62 3.92
N PRO A 121 12.87 4.55 3.50
CA PRO A 121 14.16 4.71 4.14
C PRO A 121 14.00 5.04 5.64
N PHE A 122 14.56 4.19 6.50
CA PHE A 122 14.43 4.34 7.97
C PHE A 122 15.37 5.39 8.59
N PHE A 123 16.18 6.08 7.78
CA PHE A 123 17.19 7.04 8.25
C PHE A 123 18.07 6.50 9.40
N SER A 124 18.45 5.21 9.33
CA SER A 124 19.13 4.50 10.42
C SER A 124 20.58 4.93 10.67
N GLY A 125 21.12 5.88 9.89
CA GLY A 125 22.52 6.30 9.94
C GLY A 125 23.53 5.24 9.48
N ARG A 126 23.04 4.09 8.98
CA ARG A 126 23.89 3.00 8.48
C ARG A 126 24.22 3.23 7.02
N GLN A 127 25.45 2.89 6.64
CA GLN A 127 25.86 2.81 5.25
C GLN A 127 25.33 1.50 4.68
N TYR A 128 24.36 1.58 3.76
CA TYR A 128 23.89 0.41 3.02
C TYR A 128 24.65 0.36 1.69
N ASN A 129 25.03 -0.84 1.26
CA ASN A 129 25.59 -1.03 -0.07
C ASN A 129 24.49 -0.71 -1.10
N VAL A 130 24.68 0.36 -1.86
CA VAL A 130 23.80 0.72 -2.98
C VAL A 130 24.16 -0.18 -4.14
N ILE A 131 23.27 -1.11 -4.47
CA ILE A 131 23.51 -2.15 -5.50
C ILE A 131 23.10 -1.64 -6.91
N TRP A 132 22.30 -0.58 -6.97
CA TRP A 132 21.85 0.03 -8.21
C TRP A 132 21.90 1.55 -8.07
N GLY A 133 22.81 2.18 -8.82
CA GLY A 133 22.93 3.63 -9.02
C GLY A 133 23.04 3.91 -10.50
#